data_AF-A0A956GRK3-F1
#
_entry.id   AF-A0A956GRK3-F1
#
_cell.length_a   1.000
_cell.length_b   1.000
_cell.length_c   1.000
_cell.angle_alpha   90.00
_cell.angle_beta   90.00
_cell.angle_gamma   90.00
#
_symmetry.space_group_name_H-M   'P 1'
#
loop_
_entity.id
_entity.type
_entity.pdbx_description
1 polymer ?
#
loop_
_entity_poly.entity_id
_entity_poly.type
_entity_poly.pdbx_seq_one_letter_code
_entity_poly.pdbx_strand_id
1 'polypeptide(L)'
;TAATPAAPAPTDDAYDTRTPVPMPPMMAAHHKQQMRDHLLAIQEITAALATDDFAAVEASAGRIAWSEEQAMMCQHMGAGTPGFGDLGEAFHHTADGIVTAARDRDRAGVLTALGATLQTCTGCHETYRQVVVADGGGMPGAGMPGAGGPGPMPGMHGGGAPGAMHGR
;
A
#
# COMPACT_ATOMS: atom_id res chain seq x y z
N THR A 1 22.39 23.87 44.89
CA THR A 1 21.16 23.06 44.74
C THR A 1 21.02 22.71 43.27
N ALA A 2 21.15 21.44 42.90
CA ALA A 2 20.95 21.02 41.51
C ALA A 2 19.45 20.98 41.23
N ALA A 3 19.00 21.70 40.19
CA ALA A 3 17.60 21.66 39.76
C ALA A 3 17.28 20.29 39.16
N THR A 4 16.22 19.66 39.64
CA THR A 4 15.66 18.45 39.04
C THR A 4 15.24 18.76 37.60
N PRO A 5 15.69 17.99 36.59
CA PRO A 5 15.25 18.21 35.22
C PRO A 5 13.73 17.98 35.12
N ALA A 6 13.03 18.97 34.57
CA ALA A 6 11.61 18.86 34.27
C ALA A 6 11.37 17.71 33.28
N ALA A 7 10.29 16.95 33.48
CA ALA A 7 9.88 15.92 32.55
C ALA A 7 9.65 16.53 31.15
N PRO A 8 10.00 15.82 30.06
CA PRO A 8 9.76 16.30 28.71
C PRO A 8 8.26 16.54 28.50
N ALA A 9 7.92 17.63 27.81
CA ALA A 9 6.55 17.88 27.41
C ALA A 9 6.03 16.73 26.52
N PRO A 10 4.75 16.37 26.61
CA PRO A 10 4.16 15.36 25.74
C PRO A 10 4.35 15.76 24.27
N THR A 11 4.74 14.81 23.44
CA THR A 11 4.86 15.00 21.98
C THR A 11 3.49 15.08 21.33
N ASP A 12 3.40 15.64 20.12
CA ASP A 12 2.15 15.69 19.36
C ASP A 12 1.53 14.29 19.17
N ASP A 13 2.36 13.24 19.09
CA ASP A 13 1.92 11.84 19.02
C ASP A 13 1.08 11.39 20.22
N ALA A 14 1.26 12.02 21.39
CA ALA A 14 0.49 11.68 22.60
C ALA A 14 -0.99 12.10 22.50
N TYR A 15 -1.30 13.03 21.59
CA TYR A 15 -2.66 13.52 21.34
C TYR A 15 -3.24 13.03 20.01
N ASP A 16 -2.45 12.34 19.19
CA ASP A 16 -2.89 11.80 17.92
C ASP A 16 -3.68 10.50 18.11
N THR A 17 -4.99 10.56 17.90
CA THR A 17 -5.91 9.44 18.11
C THR A 17 -5.98 8.45 16.95
N ARG A 18 -5.22 8.68 15.86
CA ARG A 18 -5.26 7.82 14.68
C ARG A 18 -4.67 6.45 14.97
N THR A 19 -4.93 5.48 14.11
CA THR A 19 -4.33 4.15 14.19
C THR A 19 -2.90 4.22 13.65
N PRO A 20 -1.88 3.82 14.45
CA PRO A 20 -0.50 3.80 13.98
C PRO A 20 -0.28 2.68 12.96
N VAL A 21 0.35 3.01 11.84
CA VAL A 21 0.77 2.08 10.80
C VAL A 21 2.30 1.96 10.88
N PRO A 22 2.82 0.92 11.57
CA PRO A 22 4.26 0.74 11.72
C PRO A 22 4.89 0.36 10.38
N MET A 23 5.89 1.13 9.94
CA MET A 23 6.62 0.89 8.70
C MET A 23 8.13 0.99 8.91
N PRO A 24 8.93 0.06 8.35
CA PRO A 24 10.37 0.22 8.24
C PRO A 24 10.76 1.52 7.48
N PRO A 25 11.92 2.13 7.73
CA PRO A 25 12.24 3.47 7.21
C PRO A 25 12.16 3.58 5.69
N MET A 26 12.65 2.57 4.96
CA MET A 26 12.62 2.56 3.49
C MET A 26 11.19 2.41 2.95
N MET A 27 10.37 1.56 3.56
CA MET A 27 8.96 1.41 3.19
C MET A 27 8.20 2.71 3.46
N ALA A 28 8.45 3.34 4.61
CA ALA A 28 7.80 4.59 4.96
C ALA A 28 8.12 5.71 3.97
N ALA A 29 9.40 5.83 3.57
CA ALA A 29 9.85 6.79 2.58
C ALA A 29 9.22 6.55 1.20
N HIS A 30 9.19 5.29 0.75
CA HIS A 30 8.57 4.89 -0.52
C HIS A 30 7.08 5.23 -0.55
N HIS A 31 6.34 4.85 0.50
CA HIS A 31 4.91 5.13 0.60
C HIS A 31 4.62 6.65 0.55
N LYS A 32 5.39 7.48 1.27
CA LYS A 32 5.25 8.95 1.19
C LYS A 32 5.58 9.49 -0.20
N GLN A 33 6.49 8.88 -0.94
CA GLN A 33 6.79 9.27 -2.31
C GLN A 33 5.58 9.02 -3.20
N GLN A 34 4.99 7.82 -3.13
CA GLN A 34 3.77 7.50 -3.87
C GLN A 34 2.63 8.46 -3.54
N MET A 35 2.40 8.77 -2.25
CA MET A 35 1.37 9.74 -1.86
C MET A 35 1.57 11.13 -2.50
N ARG A 36 2.83 11.59 -2.63
CA ARG A 36 3.14 12.87 -3.31
C ARG A 36 2.89 12.77 -4.82
N ASP A 37 3.26 11.67 -5.43
CA ASP A 37 3.01 11.42 -6.85
C ASP A 37 1.50 11.31 -7.14
N HIS A 38 0.72 10.77 -6.21
CA HIS A 38 -0.73 10.72 -6.29
C HIS A 38 -1.35 12.12 -6.22
N LEU A 39 -0.88 12.98 -5.30
CA LEU A 39 -1.31 14.37 -5.25
C LEU A 39 -0.98 15.14 -6.54
N LEU A 40 0.17 14.86 -7.15
CA LEU A 40 0.52 15.43 -8.45
C LEU A 40 -0.45 14.98 -9.55
N ALA A 41 -0.85 13.70 -9.58
CA ALA A 41 -1.87 13.21 -10.51
C ALA A 41 -3.22 13.91 -10.33
N ILE A 42 -3.67 14.13 -9.10
CA ILE A 42 -4.89 14.89 -8.81
C ILE A 42 -4.81 16.33 -9.33
N GLN A 43 -3.65 17.00 -9.15
CA GLN A 43 -3.44 18.35 -9.67
C GLN A 43 -3.54 18.36 -11.21
N GLU A 44 -2.86 17.43 -11.89
CA GLU A 44 -2.88 17.34 -13.35
C GLU A 44 -4.28 17.03 -13.90
N ILE A 45 -5.01 16.10 -13.27
CA ILE A 45 -6.43 15.81 -13.59
C ILE A 45 -7.26 17.08 -13.51
N THR A 46 -7.12 17.84 -12.42
CA THR A 46 -7.87 19.08 -12.20
C THR A 46 -7.53 20.14 -13.25
N ALA A 47 -6.25 20.30 -13.59
CA ALA A 47 -5.79 21.24 -14.60
C ALA A 47 -6.30 20.87 -16.00
N ALA A 48 -6.19 19.60 -16.39
CA ALA A 48 -6.68 19.09 -17.67
C ALA A 48 -8.21 19.23 -17.79
N LEU A 49 -8.93 18.96 -16.71
CA LEU A 49 -10.38 19.10 -16.65
C LEU A 49 -10.83 20.55 -16.81
N ALA A 50 -10.03 21.53 -16.38
CA ALA A 50 -10.35 22.96 -16.56
C ALA A 50 -10.42 23.36 -18.06
N THR A 51 -9.72 22.65 -18.93
CA THR A 51 -9.67 22.90 -20.39
C THR A 51 -10.38 21.82 -21.21
N ASP A 52 -11.15 20.93 -20.57
CA ASP A 52 -11.82 19.79 -21.24
C ASP A 52 -10.85 18.88 -22.02
N ASP A 53 -9.59 18.79 -21.56
CA ASP A 53 -8.59 17.87 -22.11
C ASP A 53 -8.75 16.48 -21.49
N PHE A 54 -9.77 15.76 -21.95
CA PHE A 54 -10.10 14.44 -21.43
C PHE A 54 -9.00 13.39 -21.68
N ALA A 55 -8.16 13.57 -22.71
CA ALA A 55 -7.03 12.68 -22.94
C ALA A 55 -5.95 12.87 -21.87
N ALA A 56 -5.68 14.11 -21.48
CA ALA A 56 -4.79 14.39 -20.35
C ALA A 56 -5.39 13.94 -19.01
N VAL A 57 -6.71 14.08 -18.80
CA VAL A 57 -7.39 13.52 -17.62
C VAL A 57 -7.18 12.01 -17.54
N GLU A 58 -7.45 11.29 -18.63
CA GLU A 58 -7.26 9.84 -18.70
C GLU A 58 -5.80 9.45 -18.41
N ALA A 59 -4.83 10.13 -19.04
CA ALA A 59 -3.42 9.84 -18.87
C ALA A 59 -2.96 10.05 -17.42
N SER A 60 -3.34 11.16 -16.78
CA SER A 60 -2.96 11.46 -15.40
C SER A 60 -3.62 10.52 -14.40
N ALA A 61 -4.91 10.19 -14.60
CA ALA A 61 -5.64 9.23 -13.78
C ALA A 61 -5.10 7.80 -13.93
N GLY A 62 -4.73 7.38 -15.15
CA GLY A 62 -4.18 6.06 -15.44
C GLY A 62 -2.89 5.75 -14.67
N ARG A 63 -2.13 6.76 -14.21
CA ARG A 63 -0.94 6.55 -13.37
C ARG A 63 -1.26 6.10 -11.95
N ILE A 64 -2.47 6.40 -11.48
CA ILE A 64 -2.96 6.09 -10.12
C ILE A 64 -4.15 5.14 -10.14
N ALA A 65 -4.56 4.68 -11.32
CA ALA A 65 -5.54 3.64 -11.56
C ALA A 65 -5.06 2.28 -11.05
N TRP A 66 -5.99 1.36 -10.81
CA TRP A 66 -5.70 0.08 -10.19
C TRP A 66 -4.81 -0.82 -11.04
N SER A 67 -3.93 -1.57 -10.36
CA SER A 67 -3.23 -2.71 -10.92
C SER A 67 -2.99 -3.77 -9.85
N GLU A 68 -2.81 -5.02 -10.28
CA GLU A 68 -2.49 -6.13 -9.37
C GLU A 68 -1.22 -5.86 -8.55
N GLU A 69 -0.22 -5.22 -9.18
CA GLU A 69 1.02 -4.83 -8.50
C GLU A 69 0.77 -3.84 -7.36
N GLN A 70 -0.06 -2.82 -7.61
CA GLN A 70 -0.45 -1.85 -6.59
C GLN A 70 -1.27 -2.50 -5.48
N ALA A 71 -2.21 -3.38 -5.81
CA ALA A 71 -3.01 -4.10 -4.82
C ALA A 71 -2.12 -4.94 -3.89
N MET A 72 -1.18 -5.72 -4.44
CA MET A 72 -0.20 -6.50 -3.66
C MET A 72 0.65 -5.60 -2.75
N MET A 73 1.07 -4.45 -3.26
CA MET A 73 1.86 -3.48 -2.50
C MET A 73 1.04 -2.85 -1.37
N CYS A 74 -0.22 -2.47 -1.59
CA CYS A 74 -1.13 -1.98 -0.56
C CYS A 74 -1.32 -3.01 0.56
N GLN A 75 -1.54 -4.27 0.21
CA GLN A 75 -1.70 -5.35 1.18
C GLN A 75 -0.39 -5.62 1.94
N HIS A 76 0.77 -5.57 1.28
CA HIS A 76 2.06 -5.71 1.95
C HIS A 76 2.33 -4.57 2.95
N MET A 77 2.09 -3.32 2.55
CA MET A 77 2.23 -2.15 3.43
C MET A 77 1.24 -2.17 4.60
N GLY A 78 0.04 -2.71 4.38
CA GLY A 78 -1.03 -2.80 5.36
C GLY A 78 -1.04 -4.05 6.22
N ALA A 79 -0.14 -5.02 6.00
CA ALA A 79 -0.20 -6.34 6.63
C ALA A 79 -0.27 -6.32 8.18
N GLY A 80 0.26 -5.27 8.81
CA GLY A 80 0.22 -5.07 10.26
C GLY A 80 -0.93 -4.22 10.79
N THR A 81 -1.76 -3.62 9.92
CA THR A 81 -2.81 -2.67 10.31
C THR A 81 -4.11 -2.96 9.55
N PRO A 82 -5.14 -3.53 10.22
CA PRO A 82 -6.41 -3.85 9.59
C PRO A 82 -7.04 -2.65 8.86
N GLY A 83 -7.55 -2.91 7.65
CA GLY A 83 -8.23 -1.92 6.79
C GLY A 83 -7.32 -0.93 6.06
N PHE A 84 -6.03 -0.85 6.40
CA PHE A 84 -5.12 0.10 5.75
C PHE A 84 -4.89 -0.25 4.27
N GLY A 85 -4.60 -1.52 3.99
CA GLY A 85 -4.40 -2.01 2.62
C GLY A 85 -5.65 -1.84 1.77
N ASP A 86 -6.81 -2.17 2.32
CA ASP A 86 -8.11 -2.07 1.63
C ASP A 86 -8.45 -0.62 1.25
N LEU A 87 -8.14 0.34 2.12
CA LEU A 87 -8.34 1.76 1.83
C LEU A 87 -7.39 2.27 0.74
N GLY A 88 -6.14 1.80 0.74
CA GLY A 88 -5.19 2.07 -0.34
C GLY A 88 -5.64 1.49 -1.67
N GLU A 89 -6.18 0.27 -1.68
CA GLU A 89 -6.74 -0.34 -2.89
C GLU A 89 -7.99 0.40 -3.38
N ALA A 90 -8.88 0.81 -2.47
CA ALA A 90 -10.07 1.59 -2.80
C ALA A 90 -9.72 2.92 -3.47
N PHE A 91 -8.64 3.60 -3.07
CA PHE A 91 -8.13 4.79 -3.75
C PHE A 91 -7.88 4.50 -5.23
N HIS A 92 -7.17 3.42 -5.53
CA HIS A 92 -6.83 3.06 -6.91
C HIS A 92 -8.08 2.69 -7.75
N HIS A 93 -9.04 1.97 -7.18
CA HIS A 93 -10.32 1.68 -7.86
C HIS A 93 -11.14 2.95 -8.16
N THR A 94 -11.11 3.97 -7.29
CA THR A 94 -11.81 5.23 -7.60
C THR A 94 -11.17 5.97 -8.79
N ALA A 95 -9.85 5.84 -8.98
CA ALA A 95 -9.16 6.42 -10.12
C ALA A 95 -9.53 5.73 -11.45
N ASP A 96 -9.89 4.44 -11.44
CA ASP A 96 -10.47 3.78 -12.62
C ASP A 96 -11.78 4.44 -13.07
N GLY A 97 -12.56 4.95 -12.12
CA GLY A 97 -13.76 5.73 -12.39
C GLY A 97 -13.45 7.02 -13.15
N ILE A 98 -12.35 7.70 -12.80
CA ILE A 98 -11.89 8.90 -13.51
C ILE A 98 -11.48 8.54 -14.95
N VAL A 99 -10.71 7.45 -15.12
CA VAL A 99 -10.30 6.95 -16.44
C VAL A 99 -11.52 6.66 -17.32
N THR A 100 -12.52 5.98 -16.78
CA THR A 100 -13.75 5.62 -17.50
C THR A 100 -14.53 6.87 -17.92
N ALA A 101 -14.78 7.79 -16.98
CA ALA A 101 -15.52 9.01 -17.26
C ALA A 101 -14.77 9.93 -18.25
N ALA A 102 -13.44 9.95 -18.22
CA ALA A 102 -12.63 10.71 -19.16
C ALA A 102 -12.78 10.17 -20.61
N ARG A 103 -12.75 8.85 -20.79
CA ARG A 103 -13.00 8.21 -22.10
C ARG A 103 -14.36 8.55 -22.68
N ASP A 104 -15.36 8.62 -21.81
CA ASP A 104 -16.74 9.00 -22.18
C ASP A 104 -16.93 10.52 -22.35
N ARG A 105 -15.88 11.32 -22.07
CA ARG A 105 -15.92 12.78 -22.04
C ARG A 105 -16.99 13.33 -21.09
N ASP A 106 -17.29 12.59 -20.02
CA ASP A 106 -18.25 12.96 -19.00
C ASP A 106 -17.59 13.80 -17.92
N ARG A 107 -17.67 15.12 -18.05
CA ARG A 107 -17.12 16.07 -17.07
C ARG A 107 -17.71 15.87 -15.67
N ALA A 108 -19.01 15.62 -15.58
CA ALA A 108 -19.68 15.44 -14.29
C ALA A 108 -19.27 14.11 -13.64
N GLY A 109 -19.13 13.06 -14.43
CA GLY A 109 -18.56 11.77 -14.02
C GLY A 109 -17.13 11.91 -13.51
N VAL A 110 -16.26 12.64 -14.23
CA VAL A 110 -14.89 12.91 -13.79
C VAL A 110 -14.88 13.62 -12.43
N LEU A 111 -15.68 14.67 -12.25
CA LEU A 111 -15.77 15.40 -10.98
C LEU A 111 -16.28 14.52 -9.83
N THR A 112 -17.25 13.65 -10.11
CA THR A 112 -17.81 12.71 -9.13
C THR A 112 -16.76 11.70 -8.68
N ALA A 113 -16.08 11.07 -9.63
CA ALA A 113 -15.01 10.10 -9.34
C ALA A 113 -13.81 10.77 -8.64
N LEU A 114 -13.42 11.97 -9.07
CA LEU A 114 -12.38 12.77 -8.42
C LEU A 114 -12.73 13.08 -6.95
N GLY A 115 -13.99 13.43 -6.67
CA GLY A 115 -14.49 13.60 -5.31
C GLY A 115 -14.38 12.33 -4.47
N ALA A 116 -14.74 11.17 -5.03
CA ALA A 116 -14.59 9.87 -4.36
C ALA A 116 -13.11 9.53 -4.09
N THR A 117 -12.21 9.82 -5.03
CA THR A 117 -10.77 9.64 -4.83
C THR A 117 -10.25 10.52 -3.69
N LEU A 118 -10.60 11.80 -3.66
CA LEU A 118 -10.22 12.71 -2.57
C LEU A 118 -10.78 12.29 -1.20
N GLN A 119 -11.97 11.70 -1.16
CA GLN A 119 -12.56 11.14 0.07
C GLN A 119 -11.71 10.00 0.65
N THR A 120 -11.05 9.19 -0.18
CA THR A 120 -10.13 8.17 0.34
C THR A 120 -8.87 8.80 0.96
N CYS A 121 -8.38 9.92 0.41
CA CYS A 121 -7.27 10.67 1.00
C CYS A 121 -7.63 11.19 2.39
N THR A 122 -8.78 11.84 2.53
CA THR A 122 -9.23 12.37 3.84
C THR A 122 -9.54 11.25 4.82
N GLY A 123 -10.23 10.20 4.39
CA GLY A 123 -10.52 9.04 5.25
C GLY A 123 -9.26 8.36 5.76
N CYS A 124 -8.22 8.23 4.93
CA CYS A 124 -6.94 7.67 5.35
C CYS A 124 -6.24 8.58 6.35
N HIS A 125 -6.19 9.89 6.08
CA HIS A 125 -5.53 10.87 6.95
C HIS A 125 -6.26 11.11 8.29
N GLU A 126 -7.55 10.84 8.35
CA GLU A 126 -8.37 10.85 9.57
C GLU A 126 -8.21 9.56 10.39
N THR A 127 -7.97 8.42 9.73
CA THR A 127 -7.97 7.10 10.39
C THR A 127 -6.57 6.65 10.79
N TYR A 128 -5.57 6.92 9.96
CA TYR A 128 -4.24 6.31 10.07
C TYR A 128 -3.14 7.37 10.19
N ARG A 129 -2.09 7.01 10.92
CA ARG A 129 -0.80 7.74 10.89
C ARG A 129 0.33 6.76 10.66
N GLN A 130 1.26 7.11 9.79
CA GLN A 130 2.46 6.31 9.59
C GLN A 130 3.42 6.52 10.77
N VAL A 131 3.94 5.44 11.33
CA VAL A 131 4.96 5.46 12.38
C VAL A 131 6.19 4.71 11.87
N VAL A 132 7.35 5.37 11.87
CA VAL A 132 8.60 4.74 11.43
C VAL A 132 9.15 3.88 12.58
N VAL A 133 9.33 2.59 12.32
CA VAL A 133 9.90 1.63 13.28
C VAL A 133 11.27 1.16 12.80
N ALA A 134 12.16 0.78 13.72
CA ALA A 134 13.48 0.28 13.37
C ALA A 134 13.38 -1.04 12.58
N ASP A 135 14.30 -1.22 11.62
CA ASP A 135 14.43 -2.47 10.86
C ASP A 135 14.68 -3.63 11.85
N GLY A 136 13.80 -4.65 11.84
CA GLY A 136 13.90 -5.81 12.73
C GLY A 136 13.12 -5.74 14.05
N GLY A 137 12.34 -4.68 14.29
CA GLY A 137 11.35 -4.64 15.37
C GLY A 137 10.13 -5.48 15.02
N GLY A 138 10.19 -6.78 15.29
CA GLY A 138 9.04 -7.67 15.14
C GLY A 138 7.81 -7.12 15.85
N MET A 139 6.67 -7.16 15.15
CA MET A 139 5.35 -6.88 15.71
C MET A 139 5.15 -7.68 17.02
N PRO A 140 4.73 -7.06 18.14
CA PRO A 140 4.31 -7.84 19.30
C PRO A 140 2.96 -8.49 18.97
N GLY A 141 2.97 -9.70 18.41
CA GLY A 141 1.74 -10.45 18.15
C GLY A 141 1.85 -11.69 17.26
N ALA A 142 2.88 -11.82 16.41
CA ALA A 142 3.06 -13.02 15.60
C ALA A 142 4.06 -13.96 16.26
N GLY A 143 3.62 -14.68 17.29
CA GLY A 143 4.37 -15.82 17.82
C GLY A 143 4.51 -16.88 16.73
N MET A 144 5.70 -17.00 16.15
CA MET A 144 6.04 -18.16 15.33
C MET A 144 6.24 -19.38 16.24
N PRO A 145 5.52 -20.51 16.03
CA PRO A 145 5.92 -21.77 16.65
C PRO A 145 7.28 -22.19 16.11
N GLY A 146 8.12 -22.67 17.03
CA GLY A 146 9.56 -22.75 16.89
C GLY A 146 10.08 -23.47 15.65
N ALA A 147 11.23 -22.97 15.19
CA ALA A 147 12.11 -23.63 14.23
C ALA A 147 12.61 -24.96 14.81
N GLY A 148 11.88 -26.05 14.55
CA GLY A 148 12.42 -27.40 14.50
C GLY A 148 12.87 -27.67 13.06
N GLY A 149 14.17 -27.62 12.80
CA GLY A 149 14.71 -27.94 11.47
C GLY A 149 14.42 -29.39 11.07
N PRO A 150 14.26 -29.69 9.77
CA PRO A 150 14.06 -31.06 9.32
C PRO A 150 15.35 -31.87 9.53
N GLY A 151 15.26 -32.92 10.34
CA GLY A 151 16.30 -33.93 10.49
C GLY A 151 16.51 -34.73 9.20
N PRO A 152 17.66 -35.41 9.04
CA PRO A 152 18.03 -36.07 7.79
C PRO A 152 17.15 -37.30 7.52
N MET A 153 16.66 -37.42 6.29
CA MET A 153 15.90 -38.57 5.81
C MET A 153 16.80 -39.81 5.69
N PRO A 154 16.40 -40.99 6.19
CA PRO A 154 17.16 -42.22 6.01
C PRO A 154 16.94 -42.84 4.62
N GLY A 155 18.02 -43.44 4.11
CA GLY A 155 18.17 -43.90 2.73
C GLY A 155 17.21 -45.00 2.28
N MET A 156 16.91 -44.98 0.98
CA MET A 156 16.22 -46.04 0.27
C MET A 156 17.25 -46.93 -0.43
N HIS A 157 17.37 -48.17 0.04
CA HIS A 157 18.04 -49.26 -0.67
C HIS A 157 17.00 -50.11 -1.41
N GLY A 158 17.26 -50.39 -2.70
CA GLY A 158 17.12 -51.74 -3.26
C GLY A 158 15.95 -52.04 -4.23
N GLY A 159 16.35 -52.52 -5.44
CA GLY A 159 15.56 -53.30 -6.42
C GLY A 159 15.16 -52.49 -7.67
N GLY A 160 15.66 -52.68 -8.89
CA GLY A 160 15.91 -53.92 -9.67
C GLY A 160 14.56 -54.45 -10.21
N ALA A 161 14.24 -54.62 -11.50
CA ALA A 161 14.95 -54.64 -12.78
C ALA A 161 13.92 -54.38 -13.97
N PRO A 162 14.00 -54.97 -15.18
CA PRO A 162 14.61 -54.37 -16.38
C PRO A 162 13.70 -54.24 -17.64
N GLY A 163 14.13 -53.42 -18.61
CA GLY A 163 14.15 -53.78 -20.04
C GLY A 163 13.00 -53.31 -20.95
N ALA A 164 13.37 -52.56 -22.02
CA ALA A 164 12.90 -52.66 -23.42
C ALA A 164 13.37 -51.38 -24.18
N MET A 165 14.55 -51.42 -24.82
CA MET A 165 14.74 -51.61 -26.27
C MET A 165 14.16 -50.52 -27.20
N HIS A 166 15.08 -49.69 -27.68
CA HIS A 166 15.27 -49.12 -29.04
C HIS A 166 14.16 -49.25 -30.10
N GLY A 167 13.94 -48.16 -30.82
CA GLY A 167 13.48 -48.19 -32.21
C GLY A 167 13.22 -46.79 -32.75
N ARG A 168 13.87 -46.46 -33.87
CA ARG A 168 13.86 -45.17 -34.59
C ARG A 168 12.50 -44.80 -35.18
#